data_AF-A0A970WPI5-F1
#
_entry.id   AF-A0A970WPI5-F1
#
_cell.length_a   1.000
_cell.length_b   1.000
_cell.length_c   1.000
_cell.angle_alpha   90.00
_cell.angle_beta   90.00
_cell.angle_gamma   90.00
#
_symmetry.space_group_name_H-M   'P 1'
#
loop_
_entity.id
_entity.type
_entity.pdbx_description
1 polymer ?
#
loop_
_entity_poly.entity_id
_entity_poly.type
_entity_poly.pdbx_seq_one_letter_code
_entity_poly.pdbx_strand_id
1 'polypeptide(L)' 'MLTEQQINQSWRRLFNGGRFDERTFEKAESLLGELRPESPLRHRLGTELEELRKMKLQEQS' A
#
# COMPACT_ATOMS: atom_id res chain seq x y z
N MET A 1 -13.08 5.86 9.37
CA MET A 1 -11.67 5.73 9.78
C MET A 1 -11.44 4.32 10.29
N LEU A 2 -10.74 3.50 9.49
CA LEU A 2 -10.24 2.20 9.93
C LEU A 2 -9.10 2.39 10.95
N THR A 3 -8.89 1.42 11.83
CA THR A 3 -7.73 1.44 12.72
C THR A 3 -6.45 1.08 11.97
N GLU A 4 -5.30 1.51 12.49
CA GLU A 4 -3.98 1.15 11.94
C GLU A 4 -3.81 -0.37 11.78
N GLN A 5 -4.38 -1.15 12.71
CA GLN A 5 -4.34 -2.60 12.65
C GLN A 5 -5.18 -3.18 11.50
N GLN A 6 -6.37 -2.62 11.25
CA GLN A 6 -7.23 -3.02 10.12
C GLN A 6 -6.59 -2.65 8.77
N ILE A 7 -5.94 -1.49 8.71
CA ILE A 7 -5.21 -1.04 7.52
C ILE A 7 -4.04 -1.98 7.23
N ASN A 8 -3.24 -2.31 8.24
CA ASN A 8 -2.11 -3.24 8.09
C ASN A 8 -2.57 -4.63 7.62
N GLN A 9 -3.68 -5.13 8.17
CA GLN A 9 -4.27 -6.40 7.73
C GLN A 9 -4.75 -6.34 6.27
N SER A 10 -5.40 -5.25 5.88
CA SER A 10 -5.88 -5.03 4.50
C SER A 10 -4.71 -4.92 3.53
N TRP A 11 -3.67 -4.18 3.91
CA TRP A 11 -2.42 -4.04 3.15
C TRP A 11 -1.78 -5.40 2.88
N ARG A 12 -1.54 -6.20 3.93
CA ARG A 12 -0.97 -7.54 3.78
C ARG A 12 -1.79 -8.40 2.83
N ARG A 13 -3.13 -8.40 2.97
CA ARG A 13 -4.01 -9.16 2.06
C ARG A 13 -3.92 -8.69 0.62
N LEU A 14 -3.77 -7.38 0.40
CA LEU A 14 -3.65 -6.78 -0.92
C LEU A 14 -2.40 -7.27 -1.66
N PHE A 15 -1.27 -7.37 -0.95
CA PHE A 15 0.03 -7.73 -1.51
C PHE A 15 0.42 -9.21 -1.32
N ASN A 16 -0.36 -10.02 -0.59
CA ASN A 16 -0.08 -11.44 -0.34
C ASN A 16 -0.10 -12.32 -1.60
N GLY A 17 -0.74 -11.86 -2.68
CA GLY A 17 -0.94 -12.64 -3.90
C GLY A 17 0.25 -12.71 -4.85
N GLY A 18 1.36 -12.02 -4.55
CA GLY A 18 2.59 -12.00 -5.37
C GLY A 18 2.46 -11.29 -6.73
N ARG A 19 1.24 -11.15 -7.27
CA ARG A 19 0.93 -10.30 -8.42
C ARG A 19 0.13 -9.10 -7.96
N PHE A 20 0.71 -7.92 -8.15
CA PHE A 20 0.09 -6.63 -7.93
C PHE A 20 0.03 -5.90 -9.28
N ASP A 21 -1.13 -5.35 -9.56
CA ASP A 21 -1.48 -4.56 -10.74
C ASP A 21 -1.79 -3.12 -10.33
N GLU A 22 -2.03 -2.25 -11.31
CA GLU A 22 -2.37 -0.85 -11.06
C GLU A 22 -3.58 -0.70 -10.10
N ARG A 23 -4.57 -1.59 -10.22
CA ARG A 23 -5.73 -1.64 -9.34
C ARG A 23 -5.38 -1.96 -7.88
N THR A 24 -4.36 -2.78 -7.67
CA THR A 24 -3.80 -3.06 -6.34
C THR A 24 -3.16 -1.81 -5.75
N PHE A 25 -2.40 -1.06 -6.54
CA PHE A 25 -1.81 0.20 -6.10
C PHE A 25 -2.88 1.26 -5.78
N GLU A 26 -3.92 1.42 -6.61
CA GLU A 26 -5.02 2.36 -6.34
C GLU A 26 -5.73 2.05 -5.01
N LYS A 27 -5.99 0.76 -4.73
CA LYS A 27 -6.58 0.33 -3.45
C LYS A 27 -5.66 0.61 -2.27
N ALA A 28 -4.35 0.43 -2.45
CA ALA A 28 -3.37 0.73 -1.42
C ALA A 28 -3.34 2.23 -1.10
N GLU A 29 -3.37 3.10 -2.12
CA GLU A 29 -3.47 4.56 -1.93
C GLU A 29 -4.75 4.97 -1.21
N SER A 30 -5.89 4.37 -1.58
CA SER A 30 -7.15 4.61 -0.88
C SER A 30 -7.08 4.19 0.59
N LEU A 31 -6.43 3.07 0.92
CA LEU A 31 -6.20 2.64 2.30
C LEU A 31 -5.30 3.64 3.07
N LEU A 32 -4.29 4.21 2.42
CA LEU A 32 -3.44 5.24 3.04
C LEU A 32 -4.18 6.56 3.27
N GLY A 33 -5.18 6.85 2.43
CA GLY A 33 -6.08 8.00 2.60
C GLY A 33 -6.98 7.90 3.84
N GLU A 34 -7.28 6.67 4.30
CA GLU A 34 -8.05 6.44 5.52
C GLU A 34 -7.23 6.65 6.80
N LEU A 35 -5.90 6.65 6.70
CA LEU A 35 -5.01 6.95 7.83
C LEU A 35 -4.90 8.45 8.07
N ARG A 36 -4.79 8.83 9.34
CA ARG A 36 -4.47 10.21 9.70
C ARG A 36 -3.12 10.62 9.09
N PRO A 37 -2.99 11.87 8.64
CA PRO A 37 -1.76 12.34 8.01
C PRO A 37 -0.54 12.26 8.91
N GLU A 38 -0.73 12.37 10.23
CA GLU A 38 0.30 12.25 11.27
C GLU A 38 0.61 10.80 11.69
N SER A 39 -0.10 9.80 11.13
CA SER A 39 0.16 8.40 11.48
C SER A 39 1.52 7.95 10.92
N PRO A 40 2.41 7.39 11.76
CA PRO A 40 3.68 6.85 11.30
C PRO A 40 3.47 5.66 10.35
N LEU A 41 2.36 4.93 10.50
CA LEU A 41 2.01 3.82 9.61
C LEU A 41 1.75 4.33 8.18
N ARG A 42 1.14 5.50 8.03
CA ARG A 42 0.87 6.11 6.72
C ARG A 42 2.17 6.39 5.97
N HIS A 43 3.16 6.96 6.65
CA HIS A 43 4.45 7.25 6.04
C HIS A 43 5.16 5.94 5.65
N ARG A 44 5.22 4.98 6.57
CA ARG A 44 5.87 3.68 6.31
C ARG A 44 5.26 2.95 5.11
N LEU A 45 3.94 2.79 5.09
CA LEU A 45 3.25 2.09 4.00
C LEU A 45 3.31 2.89 2.70
N GLY A 46 3.31 4.23 2.75
CA GLY A 46 3.53 5.08 1.58
C GLY A 46 4.89 4.84 0.93
N THR A 47 5.97 4.77 1.73
CA THR A 47 7.30 4.43 1.22
C THR A 47 7.33 3.02 0.63
N GLU A 48 6.74 2.02 1.32
CA GLU A 48 6.63 0.66 0.77
C GLU A 48 5.90 0.65 -0.58
N LEU A 49 4.84 1.45 -0.74
CA LEU A 49 4.08 1.55 -2.00
C LEU A 49 4.94 2.03 -3.15
N GLU A 50 5.73 3.08 -2.90
CA GLU A 50 6.58 3.71 -3.91
C GLU A 50 7.66 2.75 -4.39
N GLU A 51 8.28 2.01 -3.46
CA GLU A 51 9.26 0.97 -3.78
C GLU A 51 8.62 -0.18 -4.57
N LEU A 52 7.42 -0.63 -4.19
CA LEU A 52 6.69 -1.66 -4.95
C LEU A 52 6.36 -1.19 -6.38
N ARG A 53 5.98 0.08 -6.57
CA ARG A 53 5.75 0.66 -7.91
C ARG A 53 7.04 0.68 -8.74
N LYS A 54 8.17 1.08 -8.13
CA LYS A 54 9.49 1.07 -8.80
C LYS A 54 9.89 -0.34 -9.21
N MET A 55 9.74 -1.33 -8.33
CA MET A 55 10.02 -2.73 -8.63
C MET A 55 9.14 -3.23 -9.78
N LYS A 56 7.84 -2.89 -9.79
CA LYS A 56 6.93 -3.28 -10.87
C LYS A 56 7.26 -2.63 -12.21
N LEU A 57 7.78 -1.40 -12.19
CA LEU A 57 8.24 -0.70 -13.39
C LEU A 57 9.53 -1.34 -13.94
N GLN A 58 10.45 -1.70 -13.04
CA GLN A 58 11.70 -2.39 -13.41
C GLN A 58 11.46 -3.80 -13.96
N GLU A 59 10.48 -4.56 -13.42
CA GLU A 59 10.11 -5.88 -13.94
C GLU A 59 9.53 -5.83 -15.37
N GLN A 60 9.00 -4.68 -15.78
CA GLN A 60 8.39 -4.47 -17.11
C GLN A 60 9.35 -3.85 -18.14
N SER A 61 10.59 -3.51 -17.74
CA SER A 61 11.60 -2.86 -18.58
C SER A 61 12.56 -3.84 -19.24
#